data_AF-A0A2H8TLP8-F1
#
_entry.id   AF-A0A2H8TLP8-F1
#
_cell.length_a   1.000
_cell.length_b   1.000
_cell.length_c   1.000
_cell.angle_alpha   90.00
_cell.angle_beta   90.00
_cell.angle_gamma   90.00
#
_symmetry.space_group_name_H-M   'P 1'
#
loop_
_entity.id
_entity.type
_entity.pdbx_description
1 polymer ?
#
loop_
_entity_poly.entity_id
_entity_poly.type
_entity_poly.pdbx_seq_one_letter_code
_entity_poly.pdbx_strand_id
1 'polypeptide(L)'
;MANTIEIPLKDMDEIIEIHTSRLPNFYELLDILKIERSNLHIWVNLALEYYKKNNSVAFVKLLETSRIHSSLEYKDSVKDQMRVLDMLAAYYVQMANREKNK
;
A
#
# COMPACT_ATOMS: atom_id res chain seq x y z
N MET A 1 -10.93 18.04 -0.34
CA MET A 1 -11.56 16.95 -1.11
C MET A 1 -11.11 15.66 -0.47
N ALA A 2 -12.03 14.84 0.04
CA ALA A 2 -11.67 13.54 0.60
C ALA A 2 -11.35 12.62 -0.57
N ASN A 3 -10.10 12.18 -0.70
CA ASN A 3 -9.77 11.17 -1.69
C ASN A 3 -10.33 9.82 -1.19
N THR A 4 -10.93 9.05 -2.08
CA THR A 4 -11.30 7.66 -1.85
C THR A 4 -10.29 6.77 -2.57
N ILE A 5 -10.07 5.57 -2.02
CA ILE A 5 -9.35 4.49 -2.69
C ILE A 5 -10.35 3.36 -2.88
N GLU A 6 -10.49 2.91 -4.13
CA GLU A 6 -11.40 1.85 -4.52
C GLU A 6 -10.67 0.51 -4.53
N ILE A 7 -11.26 -0.48 -3.87
CA ILE A 7 -10.80 -1.87 -3.89
C ILE A 7 -11.87 -2.70 -4.61
N PRO A 8 -11.59 -3.19 -5.83
CA PRO A 8 -12.45 -4.16 -6.49
C PRO A 8 -12.48 -5.46 -5.69
N LEU A 9 -13.68 -5.97 -5.43
CA LEU A 9 -13.85 -7.31 -4.88
C LEU A 9 -13.69 -8.34 -6.00
N LYS A 10 -12.97 -9.41 -5.70
CA LYS A 10 -12.69 -10.47 -6.65
C LYS A 10 -13.97 -11.26 -6.89
N ASP A 11 -14.21 -11.58 -8.17
CA ASP A 11 -15.34 -12.40 -8.61
C ASP A 11 -16.73 -11.80 -8.30
N MET A 12 -16.80 -10.51 -7.94
CA MET A 12 -18.00 -9.72 -7.68
C MET A 12 -17.91 -8.39 -8.44
N ASP A 13 -19.02 -7.87 -8.98
CA ASP A 13 -19.09 -6.51 -9.56
C ASP A 13 -19.20 -5.42 -8.46
N GLU A 14 -18.62 -5.68 -7.29
CA GLU A 14 -18.68 -4.81 -6.12
C GLU A 14 -17.32 -4.15 -5.85
N ILE A 15 -17.37 -2.91 -5.34
CA ILE A 15 -16.20 -2.10 -5.02
C ILE A 15 -16.34 -1.60 -3.58
N ILE A 16 -15.26 -1.76 -2.79
CA ILE A 16 -15.16 -1.15 -1.47
C ILE A 16 -14.47 0.22 -1.62
N GLU A 17 -15.14 1.27 -1.17
CA GLU A 17 -14.55 2.60 -1.09
C GLU A 17 -13.93 2.86 0.29
N ILE A 18 -12.64 3.22 0.31
CA ILE A 18 -11.92 3.60 1.51
C ILE A 18 -11.67 5.10 1.51
N HIS A 19 -12.22 5.79 2.50
CA HIS A 19 -11.94 7.21 2.70
C HIS A 19 -10.56 7.44 3.33
N THR A 20 -9.69 8.21 2.67
CA THR A 20 -8.33 8.50 3.19
C THR A 20 -8.31 9.34 4.46
N SER A 21 -9.41 10.03 4.78
CA SER A 21 -9.58 10.74 6.05
C SER A 21 -9.70 9.80 7.24
N ARG A 22 -10.29 8.62 7.03
CA ARG A 22 -10.59 7.61 8.06
C ARG A 22 -10.15 6.23 7.55
N LEU A 23 -8.84 6.00 7.57
CA LEU A 23 -8.27 4.71 7.21
C LEU A 23 -8.76 3.61 8.18
N PRO A 24 -9.09 2.42 7.66
CA PRO A 24 -9.53 1.29 8.47
C PRO A 24 -8.39 0.72 9.31
N ASN A 25 -8.71 -0.31 10.11
CA ASN A 25 -7.70 -1.08 10.81
C ASN A 25 -6.73 -1.71 9.79
N PHE A 26 -5.44 -1.54 10.04
CA PHE A 26 -4.39 -2.02 9.14
C PHE A 26 -4.45 -3.53 8.87
N TYR A 27 -4.70 -4.35 9.89
CA TYR A 27 -4.66 -5.81 9.75
C TYR A 27 -5.84 -6.33 8.94
N GLU A 28 -7.03 -5.81 9.22
CA GLU A 28 -8.25 -6.12 8.47
C GLU A 28 -8.11 -5.75 7.00
N LEU A 29 -7.61 -4.53 6.72
CA LEU A 29 -7.33 -4.08 5.36
C LEU A 29 -6.31 -4.97 4.66
N LEU A 30 -5.24 -5.36 5.36
CA LEU A 30 -4.20 -6.22 4.81
C LEU A 30 -4.75 -7.58 4.38
N ASP A 31 -5.66 -8.15 5.16
CA ASP A 31 -6.27 -9.43 4.86
C ASP A 31 -7.23 -9.34 3.68
N ILE A 32 -8.03 -8.27 3.59
CA ILE A 32 -8.87 -7.98 2.41
C ILE A 32 -8.00 -7.92 1.15
N LEU A 33 -6.94 -7.10 1.14
CA LEU A 33 -6.09 -6.94 -0.04
C LEU A 33 -5.47 -8.26 -0.52
N LYS A 34 -5.14 -9.16 0.41
CA LYS A 34 -4.61 -10.50 0.10
C LYS A 34 -5.67 -11.42 -0.49
N ILE A 35 -6.85 -11.48 0.14
CA ILE A 35 -7.96 -12.34 -0.29
C ILE A 35 -8.41 -11.93 -1.69
N GLU A 36 -8.60 -10.64 -1.90
CA GLU A 36 -9.08 -10.07 -3.17
C GLU A 36 -8.00 -10.00 -4.25
N ARG A 37 -6.75 -10.37 -3.93
CA ARG A 37 -5.57 -10.21 -4.81
C ARG A 37 -5.54 -8.83 -5.47
N SER A 38 -5.72 -7.77 -4.69
CA SER A 38 -5.82 -6.43 -5.24
C SER A 38 -4.57 -6.04 -6.04
N ASN A 39 -4.76 -5.23 -7.09
CA ASN A 39 -3.68 -4.76 -7.96
C ASN A 39 -2.64 -3.94 -7.18
N LEU A 40 -1.36 -4.12 -7.51
CA LEU A 40 -0.25 -3.51 -6.76
C LEU A 40 -0.36 -1.98 -6.57
N HIS A 41 -0.91 -1.23 -7.53
CA HIS A 41 -1.13 0.21 -7.37
C HIS A 41 -2.02 0.58 -6.16
N ILE A 42 -3.00 -0.27 -5.81
CA ILE A 42 -3.90 -0.07 -4.66
C ILE A 42 -3.09 -0.17 -3.36
N TRP A 43 -2.22 -1.18 -3.26
CA TRP A 43 -1.31 -1.35 -2.13
C TRP A 43 -0.41 -0.14 -1.93
N VAL A 44 0.17 0.37 -3.04
CA VAL A 44 1.04 1.56 -3.04
C VAL A 44 0.28 2.80 -2.57
N ASN A 45 -0.94 3.01 -3.08
CA ASN A 45 -1.77 4.14 -2.68
C ASN A 45 -2.13 4.09 -1.20
N LEU A 46 -2.56 2.93 -0.68
CA LEU A 46 -2.87 2.76 0.74
C LEU A 46 -1.65 2.96 1.63
N ALA A 47 -0.48 2.43 1.23
CA ALA A 47 0.76 2.64 1.96
C ALA A 47 1.08 4.13 2.12
N LEU A 48 0.95 4.91 1.03
CA LEU A 48 1.17 6.36 1.06
C LEU A 48 0.20 7.08 2.02
N GLU A 49 -1.06 6.66 2.06
CA GLU A 49 -2.04 7.26 2.98
C GLU A 49 -1.71 6.95 4.45
N TYR A 50 -1.28 5.72 4.78
CA TYR A 50 -0.79 5.41 6.12
C TYR A 50 0.48 6.20 6.47
N TYR A 51 1.40 6.38 5.51
CA TYR A 51 2.61 7.17 5.72
C TYR A 51 2.29 8.64 6.03
N LYS A 52 1.34 9.26 5.30
CA LYS A 52 0.85 10.63 5.57
C LYS A 52 0.26 10.80 6.97
N LYS A 53 -0.24 9.71 7.58
CA LYS A 53 -0.77 9.68 8.95
C LYS A 53 0.30 9.33 9.99
N ASN A 54 1.59 9.40 9.64
CA ASN A 54 2.73 9.01 10.48
C ASN A 54 2.74 7.54 10.91
N ASN A 55 2.01 6.66 10.20
CA ASN A 55 2.03 5.23 10.46
C ASN A 55 3.03 4.53 9.53
N SER A 56 4.32 4.71 9.83
CA SER A 56 5.40 4.13 9.03
C SER A 56 5.46 2.60 9.11
N VAL A 57 4.98 2.00 10.20
CA VAL A 57 4.92 0.54 10.35
C VAL A 57 3.96 -0.06 9.32
N ALA A 58 2.77 0.51 9.19
CA ALA A 58 1.80 0.11 8.18
C ALA A 58 2.33 0.33 6.75
N PHE A 59 2.98 1.47 6.51
CA PHE A 59 3.60 1.79 5.23
C PHE A 59 4.58 0.70 4.78
N VAL A 60 5.58 0.37 5.61
CA VAL A 60 6.59 -0.64 5.27
C VAL A 60 5.94 -2.00 5.07
N LYS A 61 5.08 -2.42 6.00
CA LYS A 61 4.48 -3.76 5.97
C LYS A 61 3.56 -3.96 4.77
N LEU A 62 2.82 -2.93 4.33
CA LEU A 62 2.05 -2.97 3.09
C LEU A 62 2.94 -3.17 1.87
N LEU A 63 4.00 -2.35 1.74
CA LEU A 63 4.92 -2.44 0.59
C LEU A 63 5.70 -3.75 0.55
N GLU A 64 6.12 -4.28 1.69
CA GLU A 64 6.81 -5.57 1.73
C GLU A 64 5.87 -6.73 1.40
N THR A 65 4.65 -6.71 1.94
CA THR A 65 3.65 -7.75 1.68
C THR A 65 3.17 -7.72 0.24
N SER A 66 3.01 -6.53 -0.35
CA SER A 66 2.50 -6.38 -1.71
C SER A 66 3.40 -7.07 -2.74
N ARG A 67 4.72 -7.10 -2.50
CA ARG A 67 5.69 -7.78 -3.39
C ARG A 67 5.39 -9.27 -3.63
N ILE A 68 4.66 -9.90 -2.71
CA ILE A 68 4.34 -11.33 -2.77
C ILE A 68 2.85 -11.55 -3.11
N HIS A 69 1.96 -10.72 -2.56
CA HIS A 69 0.51 -10.98 -2.57
C HIS A 69 -0.30 -10.12 -3.56
N SER A 70 0.25 -9.05 -4.10
CA SER A 70 -0.49 -8.19 -5.03
C SER A 70 -0.70 -8.85 -6.39
N SER A 71 -1.81 -8.56 -7.07
CA SER A 71 -1.92 -8.85 -8.49
C SER A 71 -1.04 -7.92 -9.33
N LEU A 72 -0.47 -8.49 -10.39
CA LEU A 72 0.37 -7.83 -11.39
C LEU A 72 -0.25 -7.89 -12.79
N GLU A 73 -1.50 -8.36 -12.90
CA GLU A 73 -2.24 -8.60 -14.14
C GLU A 73 -2.85 -7.30 -14.67
N TYR A 74 -2.03 -6.25 -14.80
CA TYR A 74 -2.42 -4.97 -15.38
C TYR A 74 -1.22 -4.28 -16.05
N LYS A 75 -1.49 -3.40 -17.01
CA LYS A 75 -0.51 -2.83 -17.94
C LYS A 75 0.71 -2.19 -17.26
N ASP A 76 0.49 -1.47 -16.17
CA ASP A 76 1.53 -0.67 -15.51
C ASP A 76 2.21 -1.38 -14.32
N SER A 77 1.96 -2.68 -14.14
CA SER A 77 2.43 -3.43 -12.97
C SER A 77 3.95 -3.40 -12.78
N VAL A 78 4.72 -3.44 -13.86
CA VAL A 78 6.20 -3.36 -13.82
C VAL A 78 6.68 -1.99 -13.30
N LYS A 79 5.99 -0.91 -13.67
CA LYS A 79 6.29 0.43 -13.18
C LYS A 79 6.02 0.54 -11.68
N ASP A 80 4.90 -0.02 -11.22
CA ASP A 80 4.54 0.00 -9.81
C ASP A 80 5.43 -0.92 -8.96
N GLN A 81 5.94 -2.02 -9.52
CA GLN A 81 6.98 -2.83 -8.88
C GLN A 81 8.26 -2.03 -8.61
N MET A 82 8.76 -1.30 -9.61
CA MET A 82 9.93 -0.43 -9.44
C MET A 82 9.65 0.63 -8.37
N ARG A 83 8.48 1.26 -8.42
CA ARG A 83 8.07 2.27 -7.44
C ARG A 83 8.08 1.73 -6.01
N VAL A 84 7.59 0.50 -5.78
CA VAL A 84 7.61 -0.14 -4.45
C VAL A 84 9.04 -0.31 -3.94
N LEU A 85 9.95 -0.76 -4.80
CA LEU A 85 11.35 -0.95 -4.44
C LEU A 85 12.03 0.38 -4.13
N ASP A 86 11.83 1.40 -4.96
CA ASP A 86 12.38 2.74 -4.75
C ASP A 86 11.87 3.36 -3.44
N MET A 87 10.58 3.19 -3.14
CA MET A 87 9.98 3.71 -1.91
C MET A 87 10.54 3.01 -0.66
N LEU A 88 10.71 1.69 -0.69
CA LEU A 88 11.34 0.94 0.40
C LEU A 88 12.80 1.34 0.59
N ALA A 89 13.57 1.44 -0.49
CA ALA A 89 14.97 1.84 -0.45
C ALA A 89 15.12 3.25 0.13
N ALA A 90 14.35 4.22 -0.37
CA ALA A 90 14.36 5.59 0.12
C ALA A 90 13.97 5.66 1.61
N TYR A 91 12.95 4.91 2.03
CA TYR A 91 12.53 4.86 3.42
C TYR A 91 13.64 4.31 4.34
N TYR A 92 14.25 3.19 3.98
CA TYR A 92 15.30 2.58 4.80
C TYR A 92 16.57 3.43 4.86
N VAL A 93 16.95 4.10 3.77
CA VAL A 93 18.06 5.09 3.78
C VAL A 93 17.75 6.26 4.72
N GLN A 94 16.51 6.78 4.70
CA GLN A 94 16.11 7.84 5.61
C GLN A 94 16.14 7.39 7.08
N MET A 95 15.69 6.17 7.39
CA MET A 95 15.75 5.63 8.76
C MET A 95 17.19 5.46 9.23
N ALA A 96 18.06 4.86 8.42
CA ALA A 96 19.47 4.68 8.75
C ALA A 96 20.18 6.02 9.03
N ASN A 97 19.90 7.06 8.22
CA ASN A 97 20.46 8.39 8.45
C ASN A 97 19.93 9.04 9.75
N ARG A 98 18.65 8.82 10.10
CA ARG A 98 18.09 9.31 11.37
C ARG A 98 18.70 8.62 12.58
N GLU A 99 18.97 7.32 12.50
CA GLU A 99 19.62 6.56 13.56
C GLU A 99 21.09 6.95 13.74
N LYS A 100 21.81 7.21 12.65
CA LYS A 100 23.21 7.66 12.71
C LYS A 100 23.39 9.05 13.32
N ASN A 101 22.38 9.91 13.19
CA ASN A 101 22.39 11.27 13.71
C ASN A 101 21.83 11.40 15.15
N LYS A 102 21.51 10.26 15.79
CA LYS A 102 21.11 10.18 17.21
C LYS A 102 22.33 9.92 18.08
#